data_AF-A0A1L7FTJ2-F1
#
_entry.id   AF-A0A1L7FTJ2-F1
#
_cell.length_a   1.000
_cell.length_b   1.000
_cell.length_c   1.000
_cell.angle_alpha   90.00
_cell.angle_beta   90.00
_cell.angle_gamma   90.00
#
_symmetry.space_group_name_H-M   'P 1'
#
loop_
_entity.id
_entity.type
_entity.pdbx_description
1 polymer ?
#
loop_
_entity_poly.entity_id
_entity_poly.type
_entity_poly.pdbx_seq_one_letter_code
_entity_poly.pdbx_strand_id
1 'polypeptide(L)'
;MKVLRVLVTTTALFAAGAAMADEAVVHDSYAFDKNQLIPVGARAEVGTTGYGGALLWQANPYVGLALGYNGGDISWTDDVSVNGTKYDLDMDNNNIYLNAEIRPWGASANRWAQGLYVAAGAAYLDNDYDLTKRSQDGTIKVNGNNYNFNGSVDGKLSYKNDIAPYLGFGFAPKINKNWGVFGEVGAYYTGNPSVNLKSNGTFVNVNGADFDKDLRAEENEIRNDDKYQWLPVGKVGVNFYW
;
A
#
# COMPACT_ATOMS: atom_id res chain seq x y z
N MET A 1 23.42 15.56 -32.73
CA MET A 1 21.97 15.61 -33.03
C MET A 1 21.21 15.36 -31.75
N LYS A 2 20.34 16.32 -31.39
CA LYS A 2 19.17 16.29 -30.48
C LYS A 2 19.32 15.74 -29.05
N VAL A 3 19.44 16.70 -28.13
CA VAL A 3 19.03 16.66 -26.72
C VAL A 3 17.50 16.70 -26.67
N LEU A 4 16.86 15.74 -26.00
CA LEU A 4 15.42 15.76 -25.74
C LEU A 4 15.18 16.32 -24.32
N ARG A 5 14.68 17.55 -24.26
CA ARG A 5 14.13 18.14 -23.03
C ARG A 5 12.68 17.64 -22.90
N VAL A 6 12.38 16.92 -21.83
CA VAL A 6 11.01 16.56 -21.47
C VAL A 6 10.46 17.67 -20.58
N LEU A 7 9.52 18.44 -21.14
CA LEU A 7 8.70 19.39 -20.42
C LEU A 7 7.42 18.64 -20.03
N VAL A 8 7.21 18.39 -18.74
CA VAL A 8 5.96 17.79 -18.25
C VAL A 8 4.96 18.93 -18.03
N THR A 9 4.01 19.05 -18.96
CA THR A 9 2.92 20.01 -18.91
C THR A 9 1.83 19.47 -17.98
N THR A 10 1.77 19.97 -16.75
CA THR A 10 0.71 19.70 -15.78
C THR A 10 -0.53 20.51 -16.15
N THR A 11 -1.37 19.97 -17.04
CA THR A 11 -2.70 20.51 -17.33
C THR A 11 -3.71 19.38 -17.43
N ALA A 12 -4.23 18.95 -16.28
CA ALA A 12 -5.56 18.33 -16.15
C ALA A 12 -5.80 18.00 -14.67
N LEU A 13 -6.43 18.92 -13.93
CA LEU A 13 -7.26 18.67 -12.73
C LEU A 13 -7.83 20.01 -12.24
N PHE A 14 -8.61 20.67 -13.09
CA PHE A 14 -9.48 21.80 -12.73
C PHE A 14 -10.86 21.54 -13.33
N ALA A 15 -11.59 20.56 -12.78
CA ALA A 15 -12.97 20.32 -13.14
C ALA A 15 -13.70 19.55 -12.03
N ALA A 16 -13.95 20.21 -10.91
CA ALA A 16 -15.02 19.82 -10.00
C ALA A 16 -15.50 21.05 -9.22
N GLY A 17 -16.70 21.56 -9.54
CA GLY A 17 -17.46 22.41 -8.62
C GLY A 17 -17.64 23.89 -8.97
N ALA A 18 -17.94 24.25 -10.22
CA ALA A 18 -18.64 25.51 -10.50
C ALA A 18 -20.15 25.23 -10.61
N ALA A 19 -20.82 25.06 -9.47
CA ALA A 19 -22.26 25.18 -9.38
C ALA A 19 -22.56 26.58 -8.81
N MET A 20 -22.98 27.48 -9.70
CA MET A 20 -23.47 28.81 -9.37
C MET A 20 -24.79 28.67 -8.60
N ALA A 21 -24.85 29.19 -7.38
CA ALA A 21 -26.10 29.44 -6.66
C ALA A 21 -25.99 30.77 -5.91
N ASP A 22 -26.69 31.75 -6.49
CA ASP A 22 -27.33 32.96 -5.95
C ASP A 22 -26.84 33.58 -4.62
N GLU A 23 -26.58 34.89 -4.66
CA GLU A 23 -26.25 35.73 -3.51
C GLU A 23 -27.46 35.89 -2.56
N ALA A 24 -27.35 35.42 -1.31
CA ALA A 24 -28.00 36.05 -0.16
C ALA A 24 -27.44 35.55 1.19
N VAL A 25 -26.62 36.39 1.83
CA VAL A 25 -26.50 36.60 3.28
C VAL A 25 -26.45 35.34 4.17
N VAL A 26 -25.26 34.75 4.33
CA VAL A 26 -24.88 34.03 5.55
C VAL A 26 -23.42 34.36 5.87
N HIS A 27 -23.15 34.68 7.14
CA HIS A 27 -21.90 35.21 7.67
C HIS A 27 -20.61 34.53 7.17
N ASP A 28 -19.66 35.41 6.84
CA ASP A 28 -18.34 35.16 6.27
C ASP A 28 -17.36 34.59 7.31
N SER A 29 -17.57 33.35 7.74
CA SER A 29 -16.65 32.61 8.65
C SER A 29 -16.03 31.35 8.03
N TYR A 30 -16.21 31.15 6.72
CA TYR A 30 -15.66 30.02 5.96
C TYR A 30 -14.88 30.44 4.71
N ALA A 31 -14.23 31.62 4.74
CA ALA A 31 -13.24 31.94 3.73
C ALA A 31 -12.12 30.89 3.79
N PHE A 32 -12.16 29.90 2.89
CA PHE A 32 -11.05 28.99 2.63
C PHE A 32 -9.84 29.86 2.26
N ASP A 33 -8.90 29.97 3.20
CA ASP A 33 -7.64 30.68 2.95
C ASP A 33 -6.91 29.95 1.81
N LYS A 34 -6.67 30.65 0.70
CA LYS A 34 -6.00 30.10 -0.48
C LYS A 34 -4.64 29.48 -0.14
N ASN A 35 -4.00 29.91 0.95
CA ASN A 35 -2.75 29.32 1.43
C ASN A 35 -2.89 27.85 1.89
N GLN A 36 -4.09 27.38 2.25
CA GLN A 36 -4.33 25.98 2.61
C GLN A 36 -4.28 25.02 1.40
N LEU A 37 -4.34 25.55 0.18
CA LEU A 37 -4.23 24.76 -1.06
C LEU A 37 -2.78 24.47 -1.47
N ILE A 38 -1.80 25.14 -0.84
CA ILE A 38 -0.38 24.98 -1.19
C ILE A 38 0.22 23.83 -0.37
N PRO A 39 0.82 22.82 -1.02
CA PRO A 39 1.50 21.75 -0.30
C PRO A 39 2.71 22.31 0.47
N VAL A 40 2.88 21.83 1.70
CA VAL A 40 4.01 22.17 2.59
C VAL A 40 5.24 21.31 2.34
N GLY A 41 5.11 20.29 1.50
CA GLY A 41 6.14 19.30 1.30
C GLY A 41 5.76 18.19 0.33
N ALA A 42 6.71 17.30 0.14
CA ALA A 42 6.54 16.04 -0.57
C ALA A 42 7.32 14.94 0.14
N ARG A 43 6.99 13.68 -0.13
CA ARG A 43 7.74 12.53 0.36
C ARG A 43 8.04 11.54 -0.74
N ALA A 44 9.16 10.84 -0.59
CA ALA A 44 9.51 9.66 -1.36
C ALA A 44 9.41 8.44 -0.45
N GLU A 45 8.84 7.34 -0.94
CA GLU A 45 8.52 6.16 -0.14
C GLU A 45 8.66 4.86 -0.91
N VAL A 46 8.91 3.79 -0.17
CA VAL A 46 8.99 2.40 -0.64
C VAL A 46 8.34 1.49 0.39
N GLY A 47 7.65 0.44 -0.07
CA GLY A 47 6.95 -0.48 0.81
C GLY A 47 6.44 -1.72 0.11
N THR A 48 5.53 -2.41 0.80
CA THR A 48 4.89 -3.65 0.33
C THR A 48 3.89 -3.46 -0.81
N THR A 49 3.66 -2.22 -1.26
CA THR A 49 2.77 -1.86 -2.37
C THR A 49 3.52 -1.04 -3.43
N GLY A 50 4.82 -1.28 -3.57
CA GLY A 50 5.68 -0.61 -4.53
C GLY A 50 6.43 0.60 -3.97
N TYR A 51 6.87 1.48 -4.86
CA TYR A 51 7.57 2.72 -4.54
C TYR A 51 6.87 3.94 -5.15
N GLY A 52 7.18 5.12 -4.64
CA GLY A 52 6.65 6.37 -5.19
C GLY A 52 6.78 7.52 -4.22
N GLY A 53 5.69 8.26 -4.01
CA GLY A 53 5.71 9.45 -3.18
C GLY A 53 4.35 10.11 -3.03
N ALA A 54 4.31 11.17 -2.23
CA ALA A 54 3.10 11.96 -2.01
C ALA A 54 3.40 13.45 -1.88
N LEU A 55 2.43 14.27 -2.25
CA LEU A 55 2.36 15.67 -1.86
C LEU A 55 1.69 15.78 -0.49
N LEU A 56 2.18 16.71 0.33
CA LEU A 56 1.76 16.88 1.71
C LEU A 56 1.18 18.27 1.95
N TRP A 57 0.01 18.34 2.57
CA TRP A 57 -0.60 19.56 3.08
C TRP A 57 -0.74 19.49 4.59
N GLN A 58 -0.67 20.65 5.24
CA GLN A 58 -0.86 20.75 6.69
C GLN A 58 -1.83 21.89 6.99
N ALA A 59 -3.01 21.56 7.48
CA ALA A 59 -4.02 22.56 7.83
C ALA A 59 -3.70 23.22 9.19
N ASN A 60 -3.29 22.40 10.16
CA ASN A 60 -2.85 22.83 11.49
C ASN A 60 -1.91 21.76 12.09
N PRO A 61 -1.29 21.95 13.26
CA PRO A 61 -0.35 20.96 13.80
C PRO A 61 -0.90 19.53 13.95
N TYR A 62 -2.22 19.37 14.09
CA TYR A 62 -2.89 18.09 14.35
C TYR A 62 -3.42 17.40 13.08
N VAL A 63 -3.65 18.14 12.00
CA VAL A 63 -4.29 17.59 10.78
C VAL A 63 -3.49 17.96 9.54
N GLY A 64 -3.05 16.92 8.83
CA GLY A 64 -2.44 17.01 7.51
C GLY A 64 -3.15 16.13 6.49
N LEU A 65 -2.73 16.22 5.24
CA LEU A 65 -3.26 15.46 4.11
C LEU A 65 -2.10 14.99 3.23
N ALA A 66 -2.15 13.74 2.78
CA ALA A 66 -1.20 13.15 1.85
C ALA A 66 -1.94 12.62 0.62
N LEU A 67 -1.62 13.16 -0.56
CA LEU A 67 -2.06 12.65 -1.86
C LEU A 67 -0.85 12.01 -2.54
N GLY A 68 -0.89 10.69 -2.73
CA GLY A 68 0.28 9.95 -3.19
C GLY A 68 -0.01 8.89 -4.24
N TYR A 69 1.10 8.40 -4.78
CA TYR A 69 1.17 7.33 -5.75
C TYR A 69 2.17 6.27 -5.26
N ASN A 70 1.77 4.99 -5.30
CA ASN A 70 2.69 3.87 -5.12
C ASN A 70 2.51 2.90 -6.27
N GLY A 71 3.60 2.59 -6.95
CA GLY A 71 3.56 1.62 -8.01
C GLY A 71 4.92 1.08 -8.40
N GLY A 72 4.99 0.57 -9.62
CA GLY A 72 6.18 0.00 -10.22
C GLY A 72 6.27 -1.51 -10.06
N ASP A 73 7.15 -2.08 -10.89
CA ASP A 73 7.37 -3.52 -10.97
C ASP A 73 8.57 -3.88 -10.12
N ILE A 74 8.37 -4.71 -9.08
CA ILE A 74 9.44 -5.20 -8.22
C ILE A 74 9.48 -6.72 -8.30
N SER A 75 10.62 -7.24 -8.71
CA SER A 75 10.89 -8.67 -8.79
C SER A 75 11.98 -9.06 -7.78
N TRP A 76 11.65 -9.98 -6.87
CA TRP A 76 12.54 -10.59 -5.89
C TRP A 76 12.69 -12.07 -6.23
N THR A 77 13.54 -12.39 -7.20
CA THR A 77 13.78 -13.77 -7.66
C THR A 77 15.07 -14.35 -7.05
N ASP A 78 15.02 -15.60 -6.59
CA ASP A 78 16.15 -16.48 -6.20
C ASP A 78 17.06 -16.01 -5.03
N ASP A 79 16.91 -14.78 -4.53
CA ASP A 79 17.67 -14.25 -3.38
C ASP A 79 17.11 -14.67 -2.01
N VAL A 80 15.88 -15.19 -1.96
CA VAL A 80 15.20 -15.57 -0.73
C VAL A 80 15.13 -17.10 -0.61
N SER A 81 16.10 -17.67 0.11
CA SER A 81 16.12 -19.09 0.47
C SER A 81 15.98 -19.26 1.98
N VAL A 82 14.98 -20.05 2.40
CA VAL A 82 14.73 -20.38 3.80
C VAL A 82 14.63 -21.90 3.92
N ASN A 83 15.58 -22.51 4.62
CA ASN A 83 15.63 -23.95 4.88
C ASN A 83 15.48 -24.82 3.61
N GLY A 84 16.21 -24.48 2.53
CA GLY A 84 16.16 -25.22 1.26
C GLY A 84 14.90 -24.97 0.41
N THR A 85 13.99 -24.10 0.87
CA THR A 85 12.86 -23.60 0.09
C THR A 85 13.21 -22.22 -0.47
N LYS A 86 13.13 -22.07 -1.79
CA LYS A 86 13.31 -20.81 -2.51
C LYS A 86 11.96 -20.13 -2.75
N TYR A 87 11.95 -18.81 -2.69
CA TYR A 87 10.79 -17.97 -2.92
C TYR A 87 11.11 -16.94 -3.99
N ASP A 88 10.25 -16.84 -4.99
CA ASP A 88 10.27 -15.79 -6.00
C ASP A 88 8.99 -14.96 -5.83
N LEU A 89 9.12 -13.64 -5.76
CA LEU A 89 7.99 -12.71 -5.61
C LEU A 89 8.08 -11.61 -6.65
N ASP A 90 7.09 -11.56 -7.54
CA ASP A 90 6.91 -10.47 -8.49
C ASP A 90 5.68 -9.65 -8.09
N MET A 91 5.83 -8.33 -8.11
CA MET A 91 4.82 -7.36 -7.69
C MET A 91 4.67 -6.32 -8.79
N ASP A 92 3.45 -6.13 -9.30
CA ASP A 92 3.07 -5.01 -10.16
C ASP A 92 2.02 -4.18 -9.39
N ASN A 93 2.34 -2.92 -9.14
CA ASN A 93 1.54 -2.05 -8.31
C ASN A 93 1.20 -0.75 -9.06
N ASN A 94 -0.03 -0.27 -8.92
CA ASN A 94 -0.49 0.99 -9.49
C ASN A 94 -1.59 1.61 -8.62
N ASN A 95 -1.18 2.35 -7.60
CA ASN A 95 -2.06 2.85 -6.55
C ASN A 95 -2.04 4.37 -6.46
N ILE A 96 -3.21 4.99 -6.30
CA ILE A 96 -3.34 6.41 -5.97
C ILE A 96 -4.13 6.52 -4.67
N TYR A 97 -3.57 7.20 -3.67
CA TYR A 97 -4.20 7.31 -2.36
C TYR A 97 -4.35 8.75 -1.89
N LEU A 98 -5.38 9.00 -1.08
CA LEU A 98 -5.61 10.25 -0.38
C LEU A 98 -5.92 9.95 1.08
N ASN A 99 -5.02 10.38 1.98
CA ASN A 99 -5.11 10.10 3.41
C ASN A 99 -5.04 11.38 4.23
N ALA A 100 -5.94 11.51 5.21
CA ALA A 100 -5.78 12.48 6.30
C ALA A 100 -4.81 11.91 7.34
N GLU A 101 -3.85 12.72 7.79
CA GLU A 101 -2.91 12.39 8.85
C GLU A 101 -3.28 13.15 10.12
N ILE A 102 -3.71 12.42 11.15
CA ILE A 102 -4.12 12.97 12.44
C ILE A 102 -2.99 12.76 13.44
N ARG A 103 -2.42 13.84 13.97
CA ARG A 103 -1.31 13.85 14.94
C ARG A 103 -1.82 14.26 16.31
N PRO A 104 -2.14 13.33 17.23
CA PRO A 104 -2.68 13.69 18.55
C PRO A 104 -1.78 14.65 19.34
N TRP A 105 -0.45 14.54 19.15
CA TRP A 105 0.54 15.41 19.77
C TRP A 105 1.21 16.36 18.77
N GLY A 106 0.47 16.81 17.76
CA GLY A 106 0.95 17.66 16.68
C GLY A 106 1.65 18.96 17.11
N ALA A 107 1.22 19.54 18.23
CA ALA A 107 1.81 20.75 18.81
C ALA A 107 2.97 20.49 19.80
N SER A 108 3.35 19.23 20.02
CA SER A 108 4.41 18.89 20.97
C SER A 108 5.79 19.33 20.46
N ALA A 109 6.61 19.90 21.35
CA ALA A 109 8.01 20.19 21.06
C ALA A 109 8.88 18.91 20.99
N ASN A 110 8.39 17.78 21.51
CA ASN A 110 9.07 16.50 21.40
C ASN A 110 8.81 15.89 20.01
N ARG A 111 9.86 15.84 19.16
CA ARG A 111 9.81 15.28 17.80
C ARG A 111 9.28 13.84 17.73
N TRP A 112 9.45 13.05 18.79
CA TRP A 112 8.96 11.67 18.84
C TRP A 112 7.44 11.64 19.06
N ALA A 113 6.91 12.48 19.95
CA ALA A 113 5.47 12.59 20.15
C ALA A 113 4.78 13.24 18.93
N GLN A 114 5.34 14.34 18.41
CA GLN A 114 4.82 15.03 17.23
C GLN A 114 4.83 14.16 15.97
N GLY A 115 5.78 13.23 15.89
CA GLY A 115 5.92 12.33 14.76
C GLY A 115 4.81 11.28 14.66
N LEU A 116 4.10 10.96 15.75
CA LEU A 116 3.04 9.94 15.75
C LEU A 116 1.78 10.45 15.05
N TYR A 117 1.22 9.63 14.16
CA TYR A 117 -0.06 9.93 13.50
C TYR A 117 -0.88 8.67 13.20
N VAL A 118 -2.18 8.90 13.03
CA VAL A 118 -3.13 7.96 12.42
C VAL A 118 -3.42 8.46 11.01
N ALA A 119 -3.32 7.57 10.03
CA ALA A 119 -3.71 7.83 8.65
C ALA A 119 -5.09 7.21 8.40
N ALA A 120 -6.02 7.99 7.86
CA ALA A 120 -7.33 7.51 7.45
C ALA A 120 -7.70 8.11 6.10
N GLY A 121 -8.19 7.29 5.17
CA GLY A 121 -8.44 7.76 3.81
C GLY A 121 -8.96 6.67 2.88
N ALA A 122 -8.68 6.81 1.60
CA ALA A 122 -9.00 5.81 0.60
C ALA A 122 -8.00 5.83 -0.55
N ALA A 123 -7.99 4.74 -1.33
CA ALA A 123 -7.16 4.63 -2.51
C ALA A 123 -7.88 3.96 -3.67
N TYR A 124 -7.50 4.36 -4.88
CA TYR A 124 -7.58 3.51 -6.05
C TYR A 124 -6.44 2.48 -5.96
N LEU A 125 -6.77 1.20 -6.16
CA LEU A 125 -5.83 0.10 -6.06
C LEU A 125 -5.88 -0.77 -7.30
N ASP A 126 -4.71 -1.05 -7.86
CA ASP A 126 -4.49 -2.08 -8.86
C ASP A 126 -3.15 -2.75 -8.55
N ASN A 127 -3.21 -3.94 -7.94
CA ASN A 127 -2.03 -4.66 -7.49
C ASN A 127 -2.12 -6.12 -7.92
N ASP A 128 -1.10 -6.59 -8.62
CA ASP A 128 -0.93 -7.98 -9.02
C ASP A 128 0.33 -8.55 -8.32
N TYR A 129 0.19 -9.72 -7.72
CA TYR A 129 1.22 -10.43 -6.98
C TYR A 129 1.36 -11.85 -7.51
N ASP A 130 2.56 -12.18 -7.99
CA ASP A 130 2.93 -13.51 -8.43
C ASP A 130 3.97 -14.07 -7.44
N LEU A 131 3.58 -15.08 -6.67
CA LEU A 131 4.44 -15.75 -5.69
C LEU A 131 4.72 -17.17 -6.15
N THR A 132 6.00 -17.54 -6.25
CA THR A 132 6.42 -18.91 -6.50
C THR A 132 7.21 -19.44 -5.32
N LYS A 133 6.76 -20.55 -4.72
CA LYS A 133 7.49 -21.30 -3.70
C LYS A 133 8.01 -22.59 -4.32
N ARG A 134 9.30 -22.88 -4.21
CA ARG A 134 9.91 -24.09 -4.78
C ARG A 134 10.92 -24.76 -3.85
N SER A 135 10.95 -26.09 -3.87
CA SER A 135 11.93 -26.89 -3.12
C SER A 135 12.09 -28.30 -3.71
N GLN A 136 13.22 -28.95 -3.44
CA GLN A 136 13.47 -30.34 -3.85
C GLN A 136 13.20 -31.34 -2.71
N ASP A 137 13.19 -30.87 -1.46
CA ASP A 137 13.03 -31.66 -0.23
C ASP A 137 12.41 -30.81 0.90
N GLY A 138 11.43 -29.97 0.54
CA GLY A 138 10.85 -28.97 1.43
C GLY A 138 9.61 -29.44 2.16
N THR A 139 9.14 -28.59 3.09
CA THR A 139 7.84 -28.75 3.74
C THR A 139 6.94 -27.55 3.50
N ILE A 140 5.65 -27.82 3.36
CA ILE A 140 4.62 -26.79 3.22
C ILE A 140 3.38 -27.17 4.03
N LYS A 141 2.75 -26.17 4.63
CA LYS A 141 1.45 -26.30 5.27
C LYS A 141 0.41 -25.67 4.37
N VAL A 142 -0.62 -26.44 3.98
CA VAL A 142 -1.74 -25.98 3.15
C VAL A 142 -3.03 -26.45 3.80
N ASN A 143 -4.00 -25.56 3.99
CA ASN A 143 -5.28 -25.87 4.63
C ASN A 143 -5.12 -26.67 5.95
N GLY A 144 -4.16 -26.26 6.78
CA GLY A 144 -3.90 -26.92 8.08
C GLY A 144 -3.02 -28.19 8.02
N ASN A 145 -2.83 -28.81 6.86
CA ASN A 145 -2.10 -30.07 6.68
C ASN A 145 -0.65 -29.85 6.24
N ASN A 146 0.28 -30.64 6.78
CA ASN A 146 1.70 -30.58 6.40
C ASN A 146 2.03 -31.56 5.27
N TYR A 147 2.77 -31.10 4.27
CA TYR A 147 3.20 -31.89 3.13
C TYR A 147 4.72 -31.77 2.97
N ASN A 148 5.38 -32.91 2.75
CA ASN A 148 6.70 -32.93 2.16
C ASN A 148 6.55 -32.75 0.66
N PHE A 149 7.32 -31.86 0.04
CA PHE A 149 7.18 -31.59 -1.39
C PHE A 149 8.50 -31.47 -2.12
N ASN A 150 8.49 -31.95 -3.37
CA ASN A 150 9.51 -31.74 -4.38
C ASN A 150 8.81 -31.16 -5.62
N GLY A 151 9.01 -29.87 -5.87
CA GLY A 151 8.28 -29.14 -6.89
C GLY A 151 8.09 -27.66 -6.55
N SER A 152 7.01 -27.08 -7.09
CA SER A 152 6.62 -25.69 -6.90
C SER A 152 5.14 -25.51 -6.58
N VAL A 153 4.83 -24.41 -5.90
CA VAL A 153 3.49 -23.86 -5.71
C VAL A 153 3.52 -22.42 -6.17
N ASP A 154 2.67 -22.09 -7.15
CA ASP A 154 2.53 -20.78 -7.76
C ASP A 154 1.21 -20.16 -7.29
N GLY A 155 1.26 -18.97 -6.73
CA GLY A 155 0.09 -18.21 -6.30
C GLY A 155 0.02 -16.88 -7.03
N LYS A 156 -1.10 -16.63 -7.70
CA LYS A 156 -1.40 -15.33 -8.33
C LYS A 156 -2.51 -14.66 -7.54
N LEU A 157 -2.28 -13.44 -7.03
CA LEU A 157 -3.26 -12.65 -6.31
C LEU A 157 -3.41 -11.28 -6.96
N SER A 158 -4.66 -10.84 -7.16
CA SER A 158 -4.97 -9.53 -7.73
C SER A 158 -5.93 -8.76 -6.83
N TYR A 159 -5.53 -7.56 -6.42
CA TYR A 159 -6.33 -6.61 -5.65
C TYR A 159 -6.64 -5.40 -6.51
N LYS A 160 -7.89 -5.31 -6.99
CA LYS A 160 -8.34 -4.23 -7.88
C LYS A 160 -9.59 -3.58 -7.30
N ASN A 161 -9.48 -2.30 -6.91
CA ASN A 161 -10.56 -1.53 -6.31
C ASN A 161 -10.51 -0.08 -6.80
N ASP A 162 -11.65 0.42 -7.27
CA ASP A 162 -11.77 1.83 -7.65
C ASP A 162 -11.62 2.77 -6.43
N ILE A 163 -12.15 2.32 -5.28
CA ILE A 163 -12.03 3.00 -4.00
C ILE A 163 -11.99 1.96 -2.86
N ALA A 164 -10.88 1.92 -2.14
CA ALA A 164 -10.67 1.06 -0.98
C ALA A 164 -10.38 1.93 0.26
N PRO A 165 -11.20 1.84 1.33
CA PRO A 165 -10.92 2.53 2.59
C PRO A 165 -9.57 2.12 3.19
N TYR A 166 -8.89 3.06 3.82
CA TYR A 166 -7.57 2.86 4.42
C TYR A 166 -7.55 3.30 5.88
N LEU A 167 -6.87 2.51 6.71
CA LEU A 167 -6.48 2.90 8.05
C LEU A 167 -5.02 2.49 8.29
N GLY A 168 -4.24 3.42 8.83
CA GLY A 168 -2.84 3.19 9.15
C GLY A 168 -2.38 3.98 10.37
N PHE A 169 -1.22 3.58 10.88
CA PHE A 169 -0.50 4.20 11.97
C PHE A 169 0.91 4.48 11.50
N GLY A 170 1.38 5.69 11.73
CA GLY A 170 2.68 6.09 11.27
C GLY A 170 3.47 6.88 12.29
N PHE A 171 4.76 6.93 12.03
CA PHE A 171 5.73 7.62 12.82
C PHE A 171 6.67 8.40 11.90
N ALA A 172 6.56 9.73 11.91
CA ALA A 172 7.25 10.65 11.01
C ALA A 172 8.01 11.76 11.77
N PRO A 173 9.09 11.44 12.52
CA PRO A 173 9.85 12.44 13.24
C PRO A 173 10.59 13.37 12.28
N LYS A 174 10.40 14.68 12.45
CA LYS A 174 11.20 15.69 11.76
C LYS A 174 12.64 15.69 12.29
N ILE A 175 13.62 15.64 11.39
CA ILE A 175 15.05 15.74 11.76
C ILE A 175 15.44 17.20 11.87
N ASN A 176 14.98 18.03 10.92
CA ASN A 176 15.03 19.47 11.00
C ASN A 176 13.78 20.07 10.32
N LYS A 177 13.78 21.39 10.06
CA LYS A 177 12.62 22.07 9.45
C LYS A 177 12.37 21.67 7.99
N ASN A 178 13.36 21.11 7.31
CA ASN A 178 13.34 20.87 5.86
C ASN A 178 13.19 19.39 5.50
N TRP A 179 13.50 18.47 6.41
CA TRP A 179 13.32 17.04 6.13
C TRP A 179 13.14 16.18 7.38
N GLY A 180 12.61 14.99 7.16
CA GLY A 180 12.47 13.94 8.16
C GLY A 180 12.32 12.58 7.50
N VAL A 181 12.22 11.54 8.33
CA VAL A 181 11.93 10.17 7.86
C VAL A 181 10.57 9.75 8.36
N PHE A 182 9.99 8.72 7.77
CA PHE A 182 8.80 8.10 8.33
C PHE A 182 8.75 6.59 8.10
N GLY A 183 7.94 5.93 8.92
CA GLY A 183 7.39 4.61 8.65
C GLY A 183 5.88 4.64 8.89
N GLU A 184 5.14 3.86 8.12
CA GLU A 184 3.70 3.70 8.24
C GLU A 184 3.33 2.22 8.03
N VAL A 185 2.43 1.73 8.88
CA VAL A 185 1.80 0.41 8.73
C VAL A 185 0.29 0.58 8.73
N GLY A 186 -0.41 -0.15 7.89
CA GLY A 186 -1.85 -0.03 7.77
C GLY A 186 -2.45 -1.15 6.95
N ALA A 187 -3.73 -1.00 6.60
CA ALA A 187 -4.40 -1.92 5.70
C ALA A 187 -5.47 -1.19 4.90
N TYR A 188 -5.63 -1.61 3.64
CA TYR A 188 -6.78 -1.27 2.83
C TYR A 188 -7.87 -2.31 3.01
N TYR A 189 -9.12 -1.89 3.11
CA TYR A 189 -10.27 -2.78 2.98
C TYR A 189 -10.61 -2.94 1.50
N THR A 190 -10.19 -4.05 0.91
CA THR A 190 -10.27 -4.34 -0.53
C THR A 190 -11.40 -5.29 -0.88
N GLY A 191 -11.92 -6.02 0.12
CA GLY A 191 -12.58 -7.30 -0.18
C GLY A 191 -11.54 -8.34 -0.61
N ASN A 192 -12.00 -9.57 -0.85
CA ASN A 192 -11.10 -10.67 -1.18
C ASN A 192 -10.45 -10.47 -2.56
N PRO A 193 -9.17 -10.81 -2.73
CA PRO A 193 -8.51 -10.74 -4.03
C PRO A 193 -9.06 -11.80 -5.00
N SER A 194 -8.86 -11.56 -6.29
CA SER A 194 -8.84 -12.67 -7.23
C SER A 194 -7.61 -13.52 -6.93
N VAL A 195 -7.78 -14.83 -6.83
CA VAL A 195 -6.71 -15.77 -6.50
C VAL A 195 -6.75 -16.96 -7.43
N ASN A 196 -5.57 -17.43 -7.84
CA ASN A 196 -5.37 -18.68 -8.55
C ASN A 196 -4.10 -19.34 -8.00
N LEU A 197 -4.26 -20.52 -7.41
CA LEU A 197 -3.15 -21.34 -6.91
C LEU A 197 -2.92 -22.52 -7.85
N LYS A 198 -1.65 -22.80 -8.14
CA LYS A 198 -1.23 -23.94 -8.94
C LYS A 198 -0.08 -24.64 -8.26
N SER A 199 0.04 -25.93 -8.51
CA SER A 199 1.13 -26.75 -8.01
C SER A 199 1.70 -27.61 -9.12
N ASN A 200 2.98 -27.91 -9.00
CA ASN A 200 3.68 -28.82 -9.90
C ASN A 200 4.68 -29.64 -9.10
N GLY A 201 4.71 -30.95 -9.33
CA GLY A 201 5.58 -31.89 -8.63
C GLY A 201 4.83 -32.78 -7.65
N THR A 202 5.55 -33.28 -6.65
CA THR A 202 5.05 -34.32 -5.73
C THR A 202 4.83 -33.73 -4.35
N PHE A 203 3.66 -34.00 -3.78
CA PHE A 203 3.26 -33.54 -2.44
C PHE A 203 2.76 -34.74 -1.63
N VAL A 204 3.41 -35.03 -0.50
CA VAL A 204 3.13 -36.21 0.33
C VAL A 204 2.79 -35.79 1.75
N ASN A 205 1.60 -36.18 2.21
CA ASN A 205 1.17 -36.03 3.59
C ASN A 205 1.19 -37.39 4.30
N VAL A 206 1.78 -37.44 5.49
CA VAL A 206 1.94 -38.68 6.28
C VAL A 206 0.61 -39.27 6.76
N ASN A 207 -0.44 -38.45 6.85
CA ASN A 207 -1.79 -38.86 7.27
C ASN A 207 -2.73 -39.13 6.07
N GLY A 208 -2.22 -39.09 4.84
CA GLY A 208 -3.00 -39.38 3.62
C GLY A 208 -3.92 -38.25 3.16
N ALA A 209 -3.68 -37.00 3.58
CA ALA A 209 -4.42 -35.85 3.05
C ALA A 209 -4.14 -35.61 1.54
N ASP A 210 -5.13 -35.07 0.84
CA ASP A 210 -5.10 -34.79 -0.59
C ASP A 210 -4.68 -33.33 -0.82
N PHE A 211 -3.49 -33.15 -1.39
CA PHE A 211 -2.89 -31.84 -1.61
C PHE A 211 -3.71 -30.97 -2.56
N ASP A 212 -4.24 -31.53 -3.66
CA ASP A 212 -4.98 -30.75 -4.66
C ASP A 212 -6.32 -30.27 -4.08
N LYS A 213 -6.94 -31.10 -3.24
CA LYS A 213 -8.14 -30.71 -2.51
C LYS A 213 -7.85 -29.61 -1.49
N ASP A 214 -6.76 -29.73 -0.74
CA ASP A 214 -6.35 -28.74 0.25
C ASP A 214 -5.93 -27.42 -0.40
N LEU A 215 -5.24 -27.46 -1.55
CA LEU A 215 -4.86 -26.27 -2.29
C LEU A 215 -6.10 -25.51 -2.80
N ARG A 216 -7.11 -26.23 -3.29
CA ARG A 216 -8.40 -25.62 -3.68
C ARG A 216 -9.17 -25.08 -2.48
N ALA A 217 -9.07 -25.71 -1.32
CA ALA A 217 -9.67 -25.21 -0.09
C ALA A 217 -8.99 -23.89 0.34
N GLU A 218 -7.66 -23.85 0.37
CA GLU A 218 -6.89 -22.63 0.66
C GLU A 218 -7.21 -21.50 -0.34
N GLU A 219 -7.30 -21.82 -1.63
CA GLU A 219 -7.71 -20.85 -2.66
C GLU A 219 -9.13 -20.30 -2.37
N ASN A 220 -10.05 -21.15 -1.92
CA ASN A 220 -11.39 -20.71 -1.55
C ASN A 220 -11.41 -19.89 -0.26
N GLU A 221 -10.57 -20.19 0.74
CA GLU A 221 -10.42 -19.35 1.93
C GLU A 221 -9.92 -17.96 1.54
N ILE A 222 -8.88 -17.87 0.70
CA ILE A 222 -8.36 -16.59 0.21
C ILE A 222 -9.46 -15.79 -0.52
N ARG A 223 -10.30 -16.46 -1.29
CA ARG A 223 -11.39 -15.86 -2.06
C ARG A 223 -12.59 -15.41 -1.22
N ASN A 224 -12.83 -15.99 -0.04
CA ASN A 224 -14.09 -15.80 0.68
C ASN A 224 -13.96 -15.38 2.15
N ASP A 225 -12.84 -15.65 2.83
CA ASP A 225 -12.71 -15.37 4.25
C ASP A 225 -12.45 -13.88 4.52
N ASP A 226 -13.07 -13.37 5.59
CA ASP A 226 -12.96 -11.96 6.00
C ASP A 226 -11.50 -11.53 6.25
N LYS A 227 -10.63 -12.47 6.65
CA LYS A 227 -9.20 -12.21 6.88
C LYS A 227 -8.51 -11.63 5.64
N TYR A 228 -8.88 -12.11 4.45
CA TYR A 228 -8.25 -11.73 3.18
C TYR A 228 -8.94 -10.55 2.51
N GLN A 229 -9.97 -9.96 3.15
CA GLN A 229 -10.58 -8.70 2.71
C GLN A 229 -9.70 -7.48 2.98
N TRP A 230 -8.59 -7.67 3.69
CA TRP A 230 -7.66 -6.62 4.06
C TRP A 230 -6.32 -6.83 3.35
N LEU A 231 -5.87 -5.82 2.62
CA LEU A 231 -4.53 -5.75 2.05
C LEU A 231 -3.60 -5.01 3.04
N PRO A 232 -2.72 -5.71 3.78
CA PRO A 232 -1.80 -5.08 4.69
C PRO A 232 -0.71 -4.29 3.95
N VAL A 233 -0.30 -3.17 4.53
CA VAL A 233 0.68 -2.25 3.96
C VAL A 233 1.74 -1.92 5.00
N GLY A 234 3.00 -1.96 4.60
CA GLY A 234 4.12 -1.39 5.34
C GLY A 234 4.98 -0.56 4.40
N LYS A 235 5.26 0.69 4.77
CA LYS A 235 6.09 1.59 3.96
C LYS A 235 7.00 2.45 4.82
N VAL A 236 8.14 2.82 4.26
CA VAL A 236 9.12 3.75 4.86
C VAL A 236 9.52 4.79 3.83
N GLY A 237 10.01 5.94 4.29
CA GLY A 237 10.44 6.97 3.37
C GLY A 237 11.02 8.21 4.01
N VAL A 238 11.20 9.23 3.17
CA VAL A 238 11.81 10.52 3.50
C VAL A 238 10.86 11.64 3.11
N ASN A 239 10.60 12.54 4.05
CA ASN A 239 9.79 13.75 3.86
C ASN A 239 10.72 14.94 3.60
N PHE A 240 10.32 15.81 2.67
CA PHE A 240 10.95 17.08 2.33
C PHE A 240 9.93 18.20 2.48
N TYR A 241 10.30 19.30 3.14
CA TYR A 241 9.44 20.43 3.46
C TYR A 241 10.05 21.73 2.92
N TRP A 242 9.21 22.62 2.39
CA TRP A 242 9.61 23.94 1.89
C TRP A 242 8.67 25.05 2.37
#